data_AF-X0XQY9-F1
#
_entry.id   AF-X0XQY9-F1
#
_cell.length_a   1.000
_cell.length_b   1.000
_cell.length_c   1.000
_cell.angle_alpha   90.00
_cell.angle_beta   90.00
_cell.angle_gamma   90.00
#
_symmetry.space_group_name_H-M   'P 1'
#
loop_
_entity.id
_entity.type
_entity.pdbx_description
1 polymer ?
#
loop_
_entity_poly.entity_id
_entity_poly.type
_entity_poly.pdbx_seq_one_letter_code
_entity_poly.pdbx_strand_id
1 'polypeptide(L)'
;MWLERNADQINSLNVFPVPDGDTGINMLLTMRAALAEASPVAEESASTVARAIAHGALMGARGNSGVILSQILRGLAATLDEK
;
A
#
# COMPACT_ATOMS: atom_id res chain seq x y z
N MET A 1 -2.88 -2.96 -12.75
CA MET A 1 -2.65 -3.56 -11.41
C MET A 1 -3.94 -4.21 -10.88
N TRP A 2 -3.94 -5.23 -10.00
CA TRP A 2 -5.22 -5.80 -9.48
C TRP A 2 -6.04 -4.74 -8.74
N LEU A 3 -5.38 -3.95 -7.89
CA LEU A 3 -6.04 -2.93 -7.09
C LEU A 3 -6.74 -1.87 -7.95
N GLU A 4 -6.11 -1.49 -9.07
CA GLU A 4 -6.68 -0.57 -10.05
C GLU A 4 -7.95 -1.10 -10.71
N ARG A 5 -7.99 -2.38 -11.06
CA ARG A 5 -9.17 -3.02 -11.66
C ARG A 5 -10.34 -3.19 -10.68
N ASN A 6 -10.05 -3.16 -9.38
CA ASN A 6 -11.03 -3.43 -8.33
C ASN A 6 -11.28 -2.22 -7.42
N ALA A 7 -10.72 -1.05 -7.74
CA ALA A 7 -10.81 0.15 -6.89
C ALA A 7 -12.27 0.54 -6.63
N ASP A 8 -13.12 0.53 -7.66
CA ASP A 8 -14.54 0.85 -7.53
C ASP A 8 -15.30 -0.16 -6.68
N GLN A 9 -14.98 -1.45 -6.84
CA GLN A 9 -15.54 -2.49 -5.99
C GLN A 9 -15.12 -2.28 -4.53
N ILE A 10 -13.85 -1.95 -4.26
CA ILE A 10 -13.37 -1.67 -2.90
C ILE A 10 -14.02 -0.41 -2.33
N ASN A 11 -14.17 0.65 -3.12
CA ASN A 11 -14.89 1.87 -2.73
C ASN A 11 -16.31 1.54 -2.25
N SER A 12 -16.98 0.58 -2.91
CA SER A 12 -18.34 0.14 -2.54
C SER A 12 -18.42 -0.67 -1.25
N LEU A 13 -17.29 -1.16 -0.71
CA LEU A 13 -17.28 -1.93 0.55
C LEU A 13 -17.31 -1.03 1.79
N ASN A 14 -16.70 0.16 1.73
CA ASN A 14 -16.65 1.08 2.87
C ASN A 14 -17.92 1.94 2.93
N VAL A 15 -18.96 1.41 3.57
CA VAL A 15 -20.29 2.04 3.62
C VAL A 15 -20.64 2.64 5.00
N PHE A 16 -19.70 2.69 5.95
CA PHE A 16 -19.98 3.09 7.34
C PHE A 16 -19.24 4.38 7.77
N PRO A 17 -19.88 5.31 8.50
CA PRO A 17 -21.33 5.48 8.66
C PRO A 17 -21.99 6.10 7.42
N VAL A 18 -21.19 6.72 6.54
CA VAL A 18 -21.56 7.27 5.24
C VAL A 18 -20.47 6.85 4.25
N PRO A 19 -20.81 6.42 3.03
CA PRO A 19 -19.82 6.07 2.02
C PRO A 19 -18.98 7.30 1.62
N ASP A 20 -17.66 7.23 1.81
CA ASP A 20 -16.69 8.22 1.31
C ASP A 20 -16.29 7.96 -0.15
N GLY A 21 -16.44 6.71 -0.61
CA GLY A 21 -16.24 6.31 -2.00
C GLY A 21 -14.79 6.43 -2.48
N ASP A 22 -13.84 6.58 -1.56
CA ASP A 22 -12.43 6.82 -1.89
C ASP A 22 -11.48 5.72 -1.38
N THR A 23 -11.98 4.73 -0.64
CA THR A 23 -11.17 3.70 0.04
C THR A 23 -10.23 2.96 -0.91
N GLY A 24 -10.74 2.48 -2.05
CA GLY A 24 -9.98 1.79 -3.08
C GLY A 24 -9.01 2.72 -3.83
N ILE A 25 -9.40 3.97 -4.08
CA ILE A 25 -8.53 4.99 -4.70
C ILE A 25 -7.34 5.29 -3.78
N ASN A 26 -7.61 5.51 -2.49
CA ASN A 26 -6.62 5.74 -1.46
C ASN A 26 -5.60 4.60 -1.40
N MET A 27 -6.07 3.35 -1.34
CA MET A 27 -5.18 2.18 -1.37
C MET A 27 -4.38 2.08 -2.69
N LEU A 28 -4.98 2.42 -3.84
CA LEU A 28 -4.30 2.37 -5.15
C LEU A 28 -3.15 3.37 -5.22
N LEU A 29 -3.39 4.61 -4.79
CA LEU A 29 -2.37 5.66 -4.78
C LEU A 29 -1.24 5.31 -3.82
N THR A 30 -1.57 4.76 -2.64
CA THR A 30 -0.56 4.26 -1.70
C THR A 30 0.28 3.12 -2.28
N MET A 31 -0.35 2.15 -2.96
CA MET A 31 0.38 1.05 -3.60
C MET A 31 1.26 1.52 -4.76
N ARG A 32 0.79 2.50 -5.54
CA ARG A 32 1.60 3.10 -6.62
C ARG A 32 2.85 3.79 -6.06
N ALA A 33 2.73 4.53 -4.96
CA ALA A 33 3.89 5.12 -4.28
C ALA A 33 4.86 4.05 -3.75
N ALA A 34 4.34 2.98 -3.16
CA ALA A 34 5.15 1.85 -2.70
C ALA A 34 5.96 1.19 -3.81
N LEU A 35 5.32 0.93 -4.97
CA LEU A 35 6.01 0.34 -6.12
C LEU A 35 6.99 1.29 -6.79
N ALA A 36 6.69 2.59 -6.83
CA ALA A 36 7.62 3.59 -7.35
C ALA A 36 8.90 3.64 -6.51
N GLU A 37 8.78 3.56 -5.18
CA GLU A 37 9.92 3.52 -4.25
C GLU A 37 10.71 2.21 -4.36
N ALA A 38 10.04 1.08 -4.61
CA ALA A 38 10.69 -0.22 -4.72
C ALA A 38 11.32 -0.48 -6.10
N SER A 39 10.86 0.20 -7.15
CA SER A 39 11.32 -0.01 -8.53
C SER A 39 12.84 0.10 -8.72
N PRO A 40 13.56 1.03 -8.09
CA PRO A 40 15.01 1.14 -8.22
C PRO A 40 15.79 -0.04 -7.63
N VAL A 41 15.20 -0.76 -6.67
CA VAL A 41 15.84 -1.85 -5.92
C VAL A 41 15.23 -3.22 -6.25
N ALA A 42 14.48 -3.32 -7.34
CA ALA A 42 13.67 -4.50 -7.67
C ALA A 42 14.48 -5.81 -7.84
N GLU A 43 15.76 -5.70 -8.19
CA GLU A 43 16.69 -6.83 -8.37
C GLU A 43 17.52 -7.14 -7.11
N GLU A 44 17.29 -6.43 -6.01
CA GLU A 44 17.99 -6.64 -4.74
C GLU A 44 17.33 -7.74 -3.88
N SER A 45 17.80 -7.89 -2.64
CA SER A 45 17.23 -8.85 -1.70
C SER A 45 15.75 -8.58 -1.40
N ALA A 46 15.00 -9.63 -1.06
CA ALA A 46 13.61 -9.51 -0.67
C ALA A 46 13.41 -8.57 0.54
N SER A 47 14.34 -8.55 1.50
CA SER A 47 14.35 -7.59 2.62
C SER A 47 14.48 -6.16 2.11
N THR A 48 15.44 -5.88 1.20
CA THR A 48 15.61 -4.53 0.63
C THR A 48 14.35 -4.07 -0.10
N VAL A 49 13.78 -4.92 -0.94
CA VAL A 49 12.55 -4.61 -1.68
C VAL A 49 11.38 -4.37 -0.71
N ALA A 50 11.22 -5.23 0.31
CA ALA A 50 10.14 -5.08 1.28
C ALA A 50 10.26 -3.78 2.10
N ARG A 51 11.47 -3.40 2.50
CA ARG A 51 11.73 -2.11 3.16
C ARG A 51 11.37 -0.92 2.27
N ALA A 52 11.75 -0.95 0.99
CA ALA A 52 11.41 0.09 0.04
C ALA A 52 9.89 0.19 -0.18
N ILE A 53 9.19 -0.94 -0.32
CA ILE A 53 7.72 -0.99 -0.38
C ILE A 53 7.10 -0.35 0.87
N ALA A 54 7.56 -0.74 2.07
CA ALA A 54 7.04 -0.21 3.32
C ALA A 54 7.29 1.30 3.46
N HIS A 55 8.47 1.77 3.03
CA HIS A 55 8.81 3.19 3.03
C HIS A 55 7.93 3.99 2.07
N GLY A 56 7.83 3.57 0.81
CA GLY A 56 7.02 4.25 -0.20
C GLY A 56 5.53 4.23 0.15
N ALA A 57 5.02 3.13 0.71
CA ALA A 57 3.65 3.06 1.19
C ALA A 57 3.38 4.04 2.33
N LEU A 58 4.32 4.22 3.27
CA LEU A 58 4.18 5.17 4.36
C LEU A 58 4.19 6.61 3.85
N MET A 59 5.18 6.98 3.05
CA MET A 59 5.34 8.35 2.54
C MET A 59 4.23 8.73 1.55
N GLY A 60 3.70 7.74 0.82
CA GLY A 60 2.62 7.90 -0.13
C GLY A 60 1.22 7.57 0.39
N ALA A 61 1.06 7.32 1.69
CA ALA A 61 -0.22 6.96 2.29
C ALA A 61 -1.29 8.04 2.00
N ARG A 62 -2.50 7.62 1.59
CA ARG A 62 -3.64 8.51 1.36
C ARG A 62 -4.85 8.03 2.14
N GLY A 63 -5.50 8.96 2.84
CA GLY A 63 -6.64 8.66 3.70
C GLY A 63 -6.35 7.59 4.77
N ASN A 64 -7.40 7.12 5.43
CA ASN A 64 -7.27 6.12 6.49
C ASN A 64 -6.88 4.75 5.93
N SER A 65 -7.43 4.35 4.79
CA SER A 65 -7.16 3.04 4.18
C SER A 65 -5.72 2.91 3.69
N GLY A 66 -5.13 3.98 3.13
CA GLY A 66 -3.72 4.02 2.76
C GLY A 66 -2.80 3.96 3.98
N VAL A 67 -3.15 4.65 5.08
CA VAL A 67 -2.38 4.57 6.34
C VAL A 67 -2.39 3.14 6.88
N ILE A 68 -3.56 2.49 6.96
CA ILE A 68 -3.67 1.10 7.44
C ILE A 68 -2.85 0.15 6.56
N LEU A 69 -2.98 0.26 5.23
CA LEU A 69 -2.20 -0.52 4.28
C LEU A 69 -0.69 -0.33 4.48
N SER A 70 -0.23 0.90 4.72
CA SER A 70 1.19 1.18 4.98
C SER A 70 1.71 0.48 6.24
N GLN A 71 0.87 0.34 7.27
CA GLN A 71 1.27 -0.35 8.50
C GLN A 71 1.32 -1.86 8.32
N ILE A 72 0.41 -2.44 7.53
CA ILE A 72 0.46 -3.87 7.16
C ILE A 72 1.78 -4.16 6.42
N LEU A 73 2.13 -3.34 5.43
CA LEU A 73 3.37 -3.50 4.66
C LEU A 73 4.62 -3.31 5.52
N ARG A 74 4.61 -2.36 6.46
CA ARG A 74 5.68 -2.19 7.44
C ARG A 74 5.87 -3.42 8.32
N GLY A 75 4.78 -3.99 8.81
CA GLY A 75 4.82 -5.23 9.61
C GLY A 75 5.44 -6.39 8.83
N LEU A 76 5.05 -6.55 7.55
CA LEU A 76 5.63 -7.56 6.67
C LEU A 76 7.15 -7.34 6.45
N ALA A 77 7.56 -6.10 6.19
CA ALA A 77 8.97 -5.77 5.99
C ALA A 77 9.81 -6.07 7.23
N ALA A 78 9.31 -5.75 8.43
CA ALA A 78 10.00 -6.04 9.68
C ALA A 78 10.28 -7.54 9.86
N THR A 79 9.32 -8.41 9.53
CA THR A 79 9.53 -9.87 9.60
C THR A 79 10.54 -10.40 8.57
N LEU A 80 10.69 -9.71 7.44
CA LEU A 80 11.68 -10.07 6.41
C LEU A 80 13.09 -9.58 6.76
N ASP A 81 13.21 -8.50 7.53
CA ASP A 81 14.50 -8.00 8.03
C ASP A 81 15.09 -8.90 9.14
N GLU A 82 14.26 -9.69 9.82
CA GLU A 82 14.69 -10.63 10.87
C GLU A 82 15.20 -11.99 10.32
N LYS A 83 15.21 -12.17 8.98
CA LYS A 83 15.60 -13.42 8.30
C LYS A 83 16.78 -13.23 7.38
#